data_AF-A0A9J6FA73-F1
#
_entry.id   AF-A0A9J6FA73-F1
#
_cell.length_a   1.000
_cell.length_b   1.000
_cell.length_c   1.000
_cell.angle_alpha   90.00
_cell.angle_beta   90.00
_cell.angle_gamma   90.00
#
_symmetry.space_group_name_H-M   'P 1'
#
loop_
_entity.id
_entity.type
_entity.pdbx_description
1 polymer ?
#
loop_
_entity_poly.entity_id
_entity_poly.type
_entity_poly.pdbx_seq_one_letter_code
_entity_poly.pdbx_strand_id
1 'polypeptide(L)'
;MASKAQRRHKNSHRNSGGELTEAVEELRDAFERAERACPGICDVFLCEMLHRLAPGLSLHRIQDALQRLRLRAKFRYWLNAEDYTPLLEKTLDDLRSDDTDVAIRAADFVLGLFPLLQAPSLRVHYNDIVCAAYKQLVRTDGLVRSKMSELLEMMISLDMQATTELMLFLADEADSMQLAGILTAFCKVLRSDMCMKDFPNQRVLNFFEKYLDSTDDSIRSKAIAGALLMDYYFKAASPKLETEDEP
;
A
#
# COMPACT_ATOMS: atom_id res chain seq x y z
N MET A 1 -39.96 33.17 5.43
CA MET A 1 -39.45 33.18 4.04
C MET A 1 -39.08 31.76 3.62
N ALA A 2 -40.07 30.94 3.30
CA ALA A 2 -39.90 29.58 2.78
C ALA A 2 -41.00 29.35 1.74
N SER A 3 -40.79 29.77 0.49
CA SER A 3 -41.79 29.55 -0.57
C SER A 3 -41.31 29.70 -2.02
N LYS A 4 -40.00 29.87 -2.28
CA LYS A 4 -39.51 30.01 -3.68
C LYS A 4 -38.84 28.76 -4.25
N ALA A 5 -38.41 27.80 -3.44
CA ALA A 5 -37.72 26.59 -3.92
C ALA A 5 -38.66 25.45 -4.35
N GLN A 6 -39.95 25.48 -3.98
CA GLN A 6 -40.83 24.30 -4.08
C GLN A 6 -41.80 24.33 -5.28
N ARG A 7 -41.70 25.32 -6.17
CA ARG A 7 -42.69 25.55 -7.24
C ARG A 7 -42.24 25.23 -8.67
N ARG A 8 -41.03 24.69 -8.89
CA ARG A 8 -40.52 24.42 -10.25
C ARG A 8 -40.53 22.95 -10.71
N HIS A 9 -40.97 22.00 -9.89
CA HIS A 9 -41.00 20.57 -10.27
C HIS A 9 -42.40 20.05 -10.65
N LYS A 10 -43.19 20.81 -11.43
CA LYS A 10 -44.53 20.33 -11.84
C LYS A 10 -44.83 20.25 -13.33
N ASN A 11 -43.90 20.58 -14.23
CA ASN A 11 -44.12 20.38 -15.67
C ASN A 11 -42.78 20.25 -16.41
N SER A 12 -42.24 19.04 -16.52
CA SER A 12 -41.24 18.72 -17.56
C SER A 12 -41.15 17.21 -17.78
N HIS A 13 -42.29 16.57 -18.02
CA HIS A 13 -42.32 15.18 -18.46
C HIS A 13 -42.06 15.15 -19.98
N ARG A 14 -40.82 15.44 -20.42
CA ARG A 14 -40.40 15.10 -21.80
C ARG A 14 -38.91 15.18 -22.18
N ASN A 15 -37.97 15.44 -21.27
CA ASN A 15 -36.54 15.45 -21.65
C ASN A 15 -35.64 14.80 -20.58
N SER A 16 -35.84 13.51 -20.36
CA SER A 16 -35.23 12.72 -19.27
C SER A 16 -33.73 12.40 -19.42
N GLY A 17 -33.07 12.81 -20.52
CA GLY A 17 -31.64 12.58 -20.73
C GLY A 17 -30.73 13.74 -20.30
N GLY A 18 -31.19 14.98 -20.49
CA GLY A 18 -30.41 16.19 -20.15
C GLY A 18 -30.39 16.47 -18.65
N GLU A 19 -31.56 16.43 -18.00
CA GLU A 19 -31.71 16.73 -16.56
C GLU A 19 -30.95 15.72 -15.67
N LEU A 20 -30.87 14.44 -16.06
CA LEU A 20 -30.08 13.45 -15.32
C LEU A 20 -28.58 13.72 -15.44
N THR A 21 -28.13 14.15 -16.62
CA THR A 21 -26.72 14.46 -16.86
C THR A 21 -26.30 15.71 -16.08
N GLU A 22 -27.13 16.76 -16.10
CA GLU A 22 -26.92 17.97 -15.30
C GLU A 22 -26.96 17.68 -13.79
N ALA A 23 -27.89 16.85 -13.31
CA ALA A 23 -27.94 16.46 -11.90
C ALA A 23 -26.73 15.61 -11.47
N VAL A 24 -26.20 14.76 -12.36
CA VAL A 24 -24.97 13.98 -12.11
C VAL A 24 -23.74 14.88 -12.09
N GLU A 25 -23.66 15.89 -12.97
CA GLU A 25 -22.59 16.88 -12.96
C GLU A 25 -22.61 17.74 -11.69
N GLU A 26 -23.79 18.22 -11.29
CA GLU A 26 -23.94 19.02 -10.06
C GLU A 26 -23.58 18.20 -8.81
N LEU A 27 -23.95 16.92 -8.78
CA LEU A 27 -23.58 16.00 -7.71
C LEU A 27 -22.07 15.73 -7.68
N ARG A 28 -21.42 15.57 -8.85
CA ARG A 28 -19.96 15.43 -8.96
C ARG A 28 -19.26 16.65 -8.39
N ASP A 29 -19.67 17.85 -8.79
CA ASP A 29 -19.05 19.11 -8.34
C ASP A 29 -19.24 19.32 -6.82
N ALA A 30 -20.36 18.87 -6.26
CA ALA A 30 -20.59 18.89 -4.82
C ALA A 30 -19.63 17.93 -4.07
N PHE A 31 -19.40 16.72 -4.60
CA PHE A 31 -18.44 15.77 -4.03
C PHE A 31 -17.01 16.29 -4.09
N GLU A 32 -16.60 16.85 -5.21
CA GLU A 32 -15.26 17.44 -5.33
C GLU A 32 -15.05 18.61 -4.37
N ARG A 33 -16.08 19.44 -4.14
CA ARG A 33 -16.00 20.52 -3.14
C ARG A 33 -15.89 19.97 -1.72
N ALA A 34 -16.64 18.93 -1.40
CA ALA A 34 -16.58 18.27 -0.09
C ALA A 34 -15.21 17.60 0.15
N GLU A 35 -14.61 16.99 -0.88
CA GLU A 35 -13.32 16.29 -0.79
C GLU A 35 -12.17 17.27 -0.63
N ARG A 36 -12.19 18.41 -1.35
CA ARG A 36 -11.22 19.49 -1.16
C ARG A 36 -11.32 20.11 0.24
N ALA A 37 -12.53 20.20 0.80
CA ALA A 37 -12.76 20.79 2.11
C ALA A 37 -12.45 19.82 3.27
N CYS A 38 -12.53 18.51 3.04
CA CYS A 38 -12.24 17.47 4.01
C CYS A 38 -11.65 16.24 3.29
N PRO A 39 -10.30 16.14 3.18
CA PRO A 39 -9.66 15.00 2.55
C PRO A 39 -10.07 13.72 3.28
N GLY A 40 -10.71 12.79 2.57
CA GLY A 40 -11.24 11.56 3.15
C GLY A 40 -12.74 11.58 3.42
N ILE A 41 -13.54 11.98 2.42
CA ILE A 41 -14.97 11.61 2.39
C ILE A 41 -15.07 10.11 2.62
N CYS A 42 -15.57 9.71 3.78
CA CYS A 42 -15.56 8.32 4.18
C CYS A 42 -16.64 7.54 3.43
N ASP A 43 -16.35 6.28 3.13
CA ASP A 43 -17.28 5.36 2.47
C ASP A 43 -18.62 5.24 3.17
N VAL A 44 -18.63 5.50 4.48
CA VAL A 44 -19.83 5.50 5.33
C VAL A 44 -20.76 6.66 4.95
N PHE A 45 -20.21 7.86 4.71
CA PHE A 45 -20.99 9.02 4.28
C PHE A 45 -21.59 8.83 2.88
N LEU A 46 -20.81 8.29 1.95
CA LEU A 46 -21.28 7.97 0.60
C LEU A 46 -22.35 6.87 0.61
N CYS A 47 -22.16 5.83 1.43
CA CYS A 47 -23.16 4.80 1.65
C CYS A 47 -24.47 5.41 2.17
N GLU A 48 -24.43 6.25 3.20
CA GLU A 48 -25.64 6.88 3.75
C GLU A 48 -26.33 7.80 2.75
N MET A 49 -25.57 8.58 1.98
CA MET A 49 -26.12 9.42 0.92
C MET A 49 -26.85 8.59 -0.14
N LEU A 50 -26.23 7.51 -0.63
CA LEU A 50 -26.84 6.64 -1.64
C LEU A 50 -28.09 5.92 -1.12
N HIS A 51 -28.09 5.51 0.14
CA HIS A 51 -29.29 4.97 0.78
C HIS A 51 -30.42 6.00 0.89
N ARG A 52 -30.10 7.27 1.17
CA ARG A 52 -31.10 8.34 1.27
C ARG A 52 -31.63 8.80 -0.08
N LEU A 53 -30.78 8.86 -1.10
CA LEU A 53 -31.15 9.31 -2.45
C LEU A 53 -31.86 8.21 -3.25
N ALA A 54 -31.57 6.94 -2.95
CA ALA A 54 -32.15 5.80 -3.66
C ALA A 54 -32.39 4.60 -2.71
N PRO A 55 -33.44 4.65 -1.87
CA PRO A 55 -33.70 3.65 -0.82
C PRO A 55 -34.03 2.23 -1.32
N GLY A 56 -34.18 2.03 -2.63
CA GLY A 56 -34.39 0.71 -3.26
C GLY A 56 -33.11 0.02 -3.75
N LEU A 57 -31.94 0.66 -3.62
CA LEU A 57 -30.66 0.06 -3.99
C LEU A 57 -30.19 -0.90 -2.89
N SER A 58 -29.83 -2.13 -3.26
CA SER A 58 -29.26 -3.08 -2.32
C SER A 58 -27.84 -2.68 -1.90
N LEU A 59 -27.46 -2.99 -0.66
CA LEU A 59 -26.13 -2.69 -0.12
C LEU A 59 -25.00 -3.22 -1.02
N HIS A 60 -25.16 -4.42 -1.59
CA HIS A 60 -24.21 -5.00 -2.54
C HIS A 60 -24.02 -4.13 -3.80
N ARG A 61 -25.11 -3.57 -4.35
CA ARG A 61 -25.02 -2.69 -5.53
C ARG A 61 -24.41 -1.33 -5.18
N ILE A 62 -24.65 -0.84 -3.96
CA ILE A 62 -24.01 0.37 -3.44
C ILE A 62 -22.51 0.14 -3.27
N GLN A 63 -22.10 -0.99 -2.69
CA GLN A 63 -20.70 -1.37 -2.54
C GLN A 63 -20.00 -1.55 -3.90
N ASP A 64 -20.64 -2.20 -4.87
CA ASP A 64 -20.10 -2.34 -6.24
C ASP A 64 -20.01 -0.98 -6.95
N ALA A 65 -21.00 -0.10 -6.77
CA ALA A 65 -20.95 1.26 -7.31
C ALA A 65 -19.84 2.11 -6.66
N LEU A 66 -19.66 2.01 -5.34
CA LEU A 66 -18.57 2.66 -4.62
C LEU A 66 -17.21 2.09 -5.03
N GLN A 67 -17.09 0.78 -5.22
CA GLN A 67 -15.87 0.16 -5.72
C GLN A 67 -15.54 0.64 -7.14
N ARG A 68 -16.54 0.74 -8.02
CA ARG A 68 -16.38 1.31 -9.37
C ARG A 68 -16.08 2.80 -9.36
N LEU A 69 -16.66 3.56 -8.43
CA LEU A 69 -16.34 4.97 -8.20
C LEU A 69 -14.93 5.12 -7.66
N ARG A 70 -14.48 4.28 -6.72
CA ARG A 70 -13.08 4.25 -6.26
C ARG A 70 -12.14 3.91 -7.40
N LEU A 71 -12.49 2.95 -8.26
CA LEU A 71 -11.69 2.59 -9.44
C LEU A 71 -11.70 3.71 -10.50
N ARG A 72 -12.82 4.42 -10.71
CA ARG A 72 -12.91 5.53 -11.69
C ARG A 72 -12.36 6.85 -11.16
N ALA A 73 -12.51 7.15 -9.87
CA ALA A 73 -11.83 8.22 -9.17
C ALA A 73 -10.31 7.93 -9.10
N LYS A 74 -9.90 6.66 -8.93
CA LYS A 74 -8.53 6.17 -9.13
C LYS A 74 -7.94 6.46 -10.50
N PHE A 75 -8.76 6.67 -11.54
CA PHE A 75 -8.28 6.90 -12.91
C PHE A 75 -8.50 8.33 -13.43
N ARG A 76 -9.24 9.19 -12.73
CA ARG A 76 -9.57 10.55 -13.23
C ARG A 76 -9.21 11.70 -12.29
N TYR A 77 -8.98 11.43 -11.00
CA TYR A 77 -8.52 12.43 -10.02
C TYR A 77 -7.17 12.11 -9.37
N TRP A 78 -6.55 10.99 -9.73
CA TRP A 78 -5.15 10.75 -9.38
C TRP A 78 -4.27 11.54 -10.35
N LEU A 79 -3.89 12.73 -9.87
CA LEU A 79 -2.66 13.48 -10.15
C LEU A 79 -1.70 12.82 -11.12
N ASN A 80 -1.13 13.63 -12.02
CA ASN A 80 0.02 13.18 -12.78
C ASN A 80 1.08 12.75 -11.77
N ALA A 81 1.62 11.54 -11.89
CA ALA A 81 2.69 11.08 -11.00
C ALA A 81 3.89 12.06 -11.00
N GLU A 82 4.05 12.84 -12.07
CA GLU A 82 4.97 13.97 -12.21
C GLU A 82 4.75 15.07 -11.17
N ASP A 83 3.51 15.33 -10.75
CA ASP A 83 3.19 16.33 -9.72
C ASP A 83 3.73 15.92 -8.34
N TYR A 84 3.93 14.61 -8.13
CA TYR A 84 4.43 14.05 -6.87
C TYR A 84 5.94 13.89 -6.82
N THR A 85 6.64 13.88 -7.95
CA THR A 85 8.10 13.79 -8.00
C THR A 85 8.78 14.81 -7.06
N PRO A 86 8.49 16.13 -7.13
CA PRO A 86 9.14 17.09 -6.23
C PRO A 86 8.75 16.92 -4.76
N LEU A 87 7.53 16.44 -4.48
CA LEU A 87 7.11 16.14 -3.10
C LEU A 87 7.84 14.91 -2.57
N LEU A 88 8.02 13.88 -3.40
CA LEU A 88 8.72 12.66 -3.03
C LEU A 88 10.20 12.96 -2.77
N GLU A 89 10.85 13.76 -3.62
CA GLU A 89 12.24 14.19 -3.42
C GLU A 89 12.43 14.89 -2.07
N LYS A 90 11.55 15.84 -1.74
CA LYS A 90 11.57 16.50 -0.42
C LYS A 90 11.30 15.49 0.71
N THR A 91 10.35 14.58 0.51
CA THR A 91 9.99 13.58 1.53
C THR A 91 11.12 12.60 1.79
N LEU A 92 12.00 12.34 0.81
CA LEU A 92 13.18 11.49 1.02
C LEU A 92 14.17 12.10 2.01
N ASP A 93 14.28 13.44 2.07
CA ASP A 93 15.08 14.11 3.09
C ASP A 93 14.41 14.03 4.46
N ASP A 94 13.09 14.25 4.52
CA ASP A 94 12.31 14.09 5.76
C ASP A 94 12.35 12.65 6.28
N LEU A 95 12.36 11.65 5.40
CA LEU A 95 12.50 10.23 5.75
C LEU A 95 13.85 9.93 6.41
N ARG A 96 14.88 10.71 6.10
CA ARG A 96 16.23 10.59 6.70
C ARG A 96 16.38 11.44 7.97
N SER A 97 15.35 12.16 8.38
CA SER A 97 15.40 13.03 9.55
C SER A 97 15.68 12.25 10.84
N ASP A 98 16.41 12.90 11.75
CA ASP A 98 16.59 12.41 13.12
C ASP A 98 15.36 12.67 14.01
N ASP A 99 14.45 13.53 13.55
CA ASP A 99 13.18 13.76 14.21
C ASP A 99 12.21 12.60 13.92
N THR A 100 11.83 11.88 14.97
CA THR A 100 10.94 10.71 14.90
C THR A 100 9.61 11.04 14.22
N ASP A 101 9.00 12.17 14.55
CA ASP A 101 7.68 12.52 14.03
C ASP A 101 7.76 12.92 12.55
N VAL A 102 8.85 13.59 12.15
CA VAL A 102 9.12 13.91 10.74
C VAL A 102 9.33 12.62 9.95
N ALA A 103 10.19 11.72 10.42
CA ALA A 103 10.49 10.46 9.73
C ALA A 103 9.25 9.55 9.60
N ILE A 104 8.40 9.49 10.64
CA ILE A 104 7.14 8.72 10.59
C ILE A 104 6.17 9.32 9.58
N ARG A 105 5.94 10.65 9.61
CA ARG A 105 5.05 11.30 8.63
C ARG A 105 5.55 11.13 7.20
N ALA A 106 6.86 11.19 7.00
CA ALA A 106 7.47 10.92 5.70
C ALA A 106 7.22 9.47 5.25
N ALA A 107 7.40 8.50 6.14
CA ALA A 107 7.11 7.09 5.85
C ALA A 107 5.63 6.87 5.52
N ASP A 108 4.70 7.45 6.29
CA ASP A 108 3.26 7.36 6.05
C ASP A 108 2.85 8.00 4.71
N PHE A 109 3.49 9.12 4.34
CA PHE A 109 3.29 9.73 3.03
C PHE A 109 3.70 8.79 1.90
N VAL A 110 4.91 8.21 1.96
CA VAL A 110 5.40 7.29 0.92
C VAL A 110 4.55 6.02 0.87
N LEU A 111 4.12 5.48 2.03
CA LEU A 111 3.16 4.38 2.11
C LEU A 111 1.84 4.73 1.40
N GLY A 112 1.34 5.94 1.59
CA GLY A 112 0.15 6.46 0.91
C GLY A 112 0.29 6.58 -0.62
N LEU A 113 1.53 6.68 -1.13
CA LEU A 113 1.81 6.73 -2.56
C LEU A 113 1.86 5.35 -3.23
N PHE A 114 1.68 4.25 -2.50
CA PHE A 114 1.77 2.88 -3.06
C PHE A 114 1.08 2.69 -4.43
N PRO A 115 -0.16 3.17 -4.67
CA PRO A 115 -0.81 3.02 -5.98
C PRO A 115 -0.11 3.77 -7.13
N LEU A 116 0.63 4.83 -6.82
CA LEU A 116 1.31 5.70 -7.79
C LEU A 116 2.77 5.34 -8.02
N LEU A 117 3.43 4.69 -7.06
CA LEU A 117 4.85 4.38 -7.16
C LEU A 117 5.19 3.52 -8.39
N GLN A 118 4.21 2.80 -8.94
CA GLN A 118 4.35 2.08 -10.21
C GLN A 118 4.50 2.99 -11.45
N ALA A 119 4.29 4.30 -11.34
CA ALA A 119 4.48 5.24 -12.44
C ALA A 119 5.98 5.42 -12.75
N PRO A 120 6.41 5.44 -14.03
CA PRO A 120 7.82 5.55 -14.39
C PRO A 120 8.55 6.74 -13.77
N SER A 121 7.87 7.89 -13.64
CA SER A 121 8.43 9.11 -13.05
C SER A 121 8.75 8.99 -11.56
N LEU A 122 8.13 8.04 -10.84
CA LEU A 122 8.36 7.81 -9.41
C LEU A 122 9.23 6.56 -9.17
N ARG A 123 9.23 5.59 -10.09
CA ARG A 123 10.07 4.39 -9.99
C ARG A 123 11.56 4.69 -9.86
N VAL A 124 12.03 5.79 -10.44
CA VAL A 124 13.43 6.22 -10.35
C VAL A 124 13.91 6.39 -8.89
N HIS A 125 12.99 6.63 -7.96
CA HIS A 125 13.29 6.86 -6.54
C HIS A 125 13.23 5.59 -5.67
N TYR A 126 12.95 4.41 -6.23
CA TYR A 126 12.79 3.18 -5.43
C TYR A 126 14.01 2.88 -4.56
N ASN A 127 15.20 2.95 -5.16
CA ASN A 127 16.45 2.71 -4.43
C ASN A 127 16.66 3.75 -3.32
N ASP A 128 16.29 5.00 -3.56
CA ASP A 128 16.44 6.07 -2.56
C ASP A 128 15.51 5.86 -1.37
N ILE A 129 14.27 5.42 -1.62
CA ILE A 129 13.30 5.07 -0.58
C ILE A 129 13.83 3.90 0.25
N VAL A 130 14.29 2.83 -0.40
CA VAL A 130 14.84 1.64 0.27
C VAL A 130 16.06 2.01 1.11
N CYS A 131 17.00 2.79 0.56
CA CYS A 131 18.19 3.23 1.28
C CYS A 131 17.86 4.14 2.46
N ALA A 132 16.89 5.05 2.31
CA ALA A 132 16.46 5.94 3.40
C ALA A 132 15.79 5.14 4.53
N ALA A 133 14.88 4.21 4.20
CA ALA A 133 14.25 3.34 5.18
C ALA A 133 15.28 2.46 5.91
N TYR A 134 16.21 1.86 5.16
CA TYR A 134 17.31 1.05 5.71
C TYR A 134 18.16 1.83 6.71
N LYS A 135 18.57 3.06 6.36
CA LYS A 135 19.37 3.92 7.25
C LYS A 135 18.66 4.19 8.58
N GLN A 136 17.34 4.32 8.55
CA GLN A 136 16.53 4.56 9.74
C GLN A 136 16.32 3.29 10.61
N LEU A 137 16.70 2.10 10.14
CA LEU A 137 16.58 0.87 10.95
C LEU A 137 17.56 0.82 12.14
N VAL A 138 18.62 1.65 12.14
CA VAL A 138 19.55 1.77 13.29
C VAL A 138 18.92 2.47 14.49
N ARG A 139 17.79 3.16 14.29
CA ARG A 139 17.13 3.95 15.34
C ARG A 139 16.70 3.05 16.49
N THR A 140 16.94 3.49 17.72
CA THR A 140 16.47 2.77 18.93
C THR A 140 14.95 2.79 19.07
N ASP A 141 14.30 3.80 18.49
CA ASP A 141 12.86 3.96 18.44
C ASP A 141 12.19 2.78 17.71
N GLY A 142 11.40 2.00 18.46
CA GLY A 142 10.72 0.83 17.92
C GLY A 142 9.62 1.17 16.91
N LEU A 143 8.97 2.33 17.05
CA LEU A 143 7.91 2.77 16.13
C LEU A 143 8.50 3.16 14.78
N VAL A 144 9.59 3.93 14.78
CA VAL A 144 10.34 4.27 13.56
C VAL A 144 10.76 2.98 12.85
N ARG A 145 11.42 2.05 13.55
CA ARG A 145 11.85 0.78 12.93
C ARG A 145 10.68 -0.02 12.37
N SER A 146 9.56 -0.11 13.09
CA SER A 146 8.36 -0.81 12.62
C SER A 146 7.84 -0.22 11.31
N LYS A 147 7.79 1.12 11.23
CA LYS A 147 7.36 1.87 10.04
C LYS A 147 8.33 1.71 8.87
N MET A 148 9.63 1.76 9.11
CA MET A 148 10.63 1.54 8.06
C MET A 148 10.59 0.10 7.54
N SER A 149 10.36 -0.91 8.40
CA SER A 149 10.16 -2.29 7.95
C SER A 149 8.86 -2.47 7.14
N GLU A 150 7.77 -1.74 7.47
CA GLU A 150 6.54 -1.70 6.66
C GLU A 150 6.79 -1.06 5.28
N LEU A 151 7.56 0.02 5.24
CA LEU A 151 7.97 0.67 4.00
C LEU A 151 8.83 -0.29 3.13
N LEU A 152 9.79 -0.99 3.72
CA LEU A 152 10.62 -1.98 3.00
C LEU A 152 9.78 -3.16 2.46
N GLU A 153 8.83 -3.67 3.25
CA GLU A 153 7.88 -4.69 2.79
C GLU A 153 7.09 -4.21 1.56
N MET A 154 6.59 -2.97 1.60
CA MET A 154 5.87 -2.37 0.48
C MET A 154 6.77 -2.22 -0.75
N MET A 155 8.03 -1.81 -0.58
CA MET A 155 9.00 -1.71 -1.69
C MET A 155 9.32 -3.07 -2.31
N ILE A 156 9.51 -4.12 -1.50
CA ILE A 156 9.66 -5.50 -2.01
C ILE A 156 8.41 -5.90 -2.81
N SER A 157 7.22 -5.48 -2.37
CA SER A 157 5.98 -5.79 -3.08
C SER A 157 5.84 -5.07 -4.42
N LEU A 158 6.51 -3.93 -4.60
CA LEU A 158 6.52 -3.15 -5.84
C LEU A 158 7.54 -3.65 -6.86
N ASP A 159 8.73 -4.06 -6.41
CA ASP A 159 9.76 -4.68 -7.24
C ASP A 159 10.50 -5.74 -6.43
N MET A 160 9.98 -6.96 -6.51
CA MET A 160 10.39 -8.08 -5.68
C MET A 160 11.85 -8.48 -5.91
N GLN A 161 12.27 -8.52 -7.16
CA GLN A 161 13.63 -8.94 -7.51
C GLN A 161 14.64 -7.85 -7.16
N ALA A 162 14.48 -6.63 -7.68
CA ALA A 162 15.49 -5.58 -7.51
C ALA A 162 15.59 -5.12 -6.05
N THR A 163 14.45 -4.96 -5.36
CA THR A 163 14.45 -4.53 -3.96
C THR A 163 15.05 -5.58 -3.04
N THR A 164 14.74 -6.86 -3.25
CA THR A 164 15.32 -7.94 -2.43
C THR A 164 16.84 -8.00 -2.62
N GLU A 165 17.32 -7.89 -3.85
CA GLU A 165 18.75 -7.86 -4.16
C GLU A 165 19.47 -6.68 -3.47
N LEU A 166 18.89 -5.49 -3.55
CA LEU A 166 19.42 -4.31 -2.85
C LEU A 166 19.43 -4.51 -1.33
N MET A 167 18.37 -5.07 -0.76
CA MET A 167 18.30 -5.31 0.69
C MET A 167 19.31 -6.37 1.16
N LEU A 168 19.53 -7.43 0.39
CA LEU A 168 20.56 -8.43 0.68
C LEU A 168 21.97 -7.82 0.60
N PHE A 169 22.21 -6.96 -0.39
CA PHE A 169 23.46 -6.21 -0.50
C PHE A 169 23.69 -5.30 0.72
N LEU A 170 22.67 -4.55 1.14
CA LEU A 170 22.76 -3.69 2.32
C LEU A 170 22.98 -4.50 3.61
N ALA A 171 22.46 -5.72 3.68
CA ALA A 171 22.61 -6.58 4.85
C ALA A 171 24.04 -7.02 5.13
N ASP A 172 24.92 -7.02 4.13
CA ASP A 172 26.33 -7.40 4.31
C ASP A 172 27.12 -6.38 5.14
N GLU A 173 26.68 -5.12 5.16
CA GLU A 173 27.28 -4.03 5.94
C GLU A 173 26.42 -3.60 7.14
N ALA A 174 25.33 -4.31 7.43
CA ALA A 174 24.35 -3.91 8.42
C ALA A 174 24.82 -4.13 9.87
N ASP A 175 24.50 -3.17 10.74
CA ASP A 175 24.58 -3.39 12.18
C ASP A 175 23.45 -4.33 12.69
N SER A 176 23.47 -4.68 13.97
CA SER A 176 22.51 -5.64 14.52
C SER A 176 21.05 -5.15 14.47
N MET A 177 20.80 -3.85 14.61
CA MET A 177 19.46 -3.28 14.55
C MET A 177 18.95 -3.24 13.11
N GLN A 178 19.81 -2.82 12.19
CA GLN A 178 19.52 -2.83 10.75
C GLN A 178 19.25 -4.24 10.25
N LEU A 179 20.11 -5.20 10.61
CA LEU A 179 19.94 -6.60 10.26
C LEU A 179 18.64 -7.18 10.81
N ALA A 180 18.31 -6.90 12.08
CA ALA A 180 17.03 -7.30 12.66
C ALA A 180 15.83 -6.68 11.92
N GLY A 181 15.95 -5.43 11.45
CA GLY A 181 14.93 -4.75 10.65
C GLY A 181 14.75 -5.36 9.26
N ILE A 182 15.84 -5.71 8.57
CA ILE A 182 15.83 -6.41 7.28
C ILE A 182 15.17 -7.78 7.41
N LEU A 183 15.59 -8.58 8.39
CA LEU A 183 14.99 -9.89 8.69
C LEU A 183 13.49 -9.76 8.98
N THR A 184 13.09 -8.71 9.69
CA THR A 184 11.67 -8.41 9.95
C THR A 184 10.92 -8.13 8.67
N ALA A 185 11.44 -7.28 7.78
CA ALA A 185 10.80 -6.94 6.51
C ALA A 185 10.61 -8.19 5.63
N PHE A 186 11.63 -9.05 5.48
CA PHE A 186 11.47 -10.31 4.75
C PHE A 186 10.43 -11.23 5.40
N CYS A 187 10.43 -11.35 6.73
CA CYS A 187 9.40 -12.13 7.42
C CYS A 187 7.99 -11.57 7.24
N LYS A 188 7.82 -10.26 7.02
CA LYS A 188 6.50 -9.68 6.71
C LYS A 188 6.08 -10.02 5.29
N VAL A 189 6.98 -9.91 4.32
CA VAL A 189 6.73 -10.33 2.92
C VAL A 189 6.36 -11.81 2.83
N LEU A 190 7.04 -12.67 3.60
CA LEU A 190 6.71 -14.10 3.66
C LEU A 190 5.43 -14.41 4.43
N ARG A 191 4.80 -13.43 5.08
CA ARG A 191 3.48 -13.61 5.69
C ARG A 191 2.38 -12.97 4.86
N SER A 192 2.71 -12.12 3.89
CA SER A 192 1.75 -11.57 2.97
C SER A 192 1.41 -12.62 1.90
N ASP A 193 0.16 -12.61 1.44
CA ASP A 193 -0.38 -13.57 0.45
C ASP A 193 0.12 -13.24 -0.98
N MET A 194 1.42 -12.96 -1.09
CA MET A 194 2.07 -12.49 -2.30
C MET A 194 2.45 -13.65 -3.22
N CYS A 195 2.38 -13.42 -4.53
CA CYS A 195 2.85 -14.38 -5.52
C CYS A 195 4.39 -14.47 -5.49
N MET A 196 4.92 -15.57 -4.96
CA MET A 196 6.36 -15.79 -4.75
C MET A 196 7.14 -16.21 -6.01
N LYS A 197 6.53 -16.10 -7.20
CA LYS A 197 7.10 -16.61 -8.46
C LYS A 197 8.41 -15.93 -8.83
N ASP A 198 8.52 -14.63 -8.57
CA ASP A 198 9.69 -13.81 -8.89
C ASP A 198 10.55 -13.49 -7.64
N PHE A 199 10.24 -14.10 -6.49
CA PHE A 199 11.01 -13.92 -5.27
C PHE A 199 12.32 -14.72 -5.37
N PRO A 200 13.49 -14.14 -5.03
CA PRO A 200 14.77 -14.85 -5.08
C PRO A 200 14.91 -15.82 -3.90
N ASN A 201 14.05 -16.84 -3.89
CA ASN A 201 13.77 -17.73 -2.75
C ASN A 201 15.06 -18.35 -2.17
N GLN A 202 15.96 -18.88 -3.01
CA GLN A 202 17.18 -19.52 -2.53
C GLN A 202 18.12 -18.53 -1.83
N ARG A 203 18.26 -17.30 -2.35
CA ARG A 203 19.14 -16.31 -1.74
C ARG A 203 18.61 -15.83 -0.40
N VAL A 204 17.30 -15.63 -0.31
CA VAL A 204 16.64 -15.24 0.94
C VAL A 204 16.67 -16.37 1.97
N LEU A 205 16.53 -17.62 1.55
CA LEU A 205 16.72 -18.79 2.42
C LEU A 205 18.15 -18.83 2.97
N ASN A 206 19.16 -18.78 2.08
CA ASN A 206 20.57 -18.77 2.50
C ASN A 206 20.87 -17.61 3.46
N PHE A 207 20.22 -16.45 3.25
CA PHE A 207 20.34 -15.30 4.13
C PHE A 207 19.78 -15.60 5.52
N PHE A 208 18.60 -16.22 5.65
CA PHE A 208 18.09 -16.65 6.95
C PHE A 208 18.98 -17.71 7.61
N GLU A 209 19.43 -18.71 6.85
CA GLU A 209 20.29 -19.79 7.33
C GLU A 209 21.61 -19.27 7.94
N LYS A 210 22.20 -18.23 7.34
CA LYS A 210 23.41 -17.56 7.84
C LYS A 210 23.29 -17.10 9.29
N TYR A 211 22.08 -16.84 9.79
CA TYR A 211 21.85 -16.25 11.12
C TYR A 211 21.08 -17.16 12.09
N LEU A 212 20.91 -18.46 11.77
CA LEU A 212 20.22 -19.42 12.66
C LEU A 212 20.95 -19.65 14.00
N ASP A 213 22.26 -19.52 14.01
CA ASP A 213 23.11 -19.69 15.21
C ASP A 213 23.60 -18.36 15.79
N SER A 214 22.97 -17.23 15.41
CA SER A 214 23.34 -15.91 15.92
C SER A 214 23.27 -15.86 17.45
N THR A 215 24.26 -15.25 18.08
CA THR A 215 24.26 -14.99 19.54
C THR A 215 23.27 -13.91 19.95
N ASP A 216 22.85 -13.05 19.01
CA ASP A 216 21.79 -12.07 19.22
C ASP A 216 20.41 -12.74 19.05
N ASP A 217 19.67 -12.84 20.15
CA ASP A 217 18.35 -13.49 20.21
C ASP A 217 17.32 -12.84 19.28
N SER A 218 17.39 -11.52 19.08
CA SER A 218 16.48 -10.78 18.20
C SER A 218 16.72 -11.14 16.73
N ILE A 219 18.00 -11.28 16.34
CA ILE A 219 18.39 -11.74 15.00
C ILE A 219 18.03 -13.21 14.83
N ARG A 220 18.45 -14.07 15.78
CA ARG A 220 18.26 -15.53 15.73
C ARG A 220 16.79 -15.90 15.61
N SER A 221 15.93 -15.32 16.44
CA SER A 221 14.48 -15.60 16.41
C SER A 221 13.82 -15.24 15.07
N LYS A 222 14.24 -14.13 14.44
CA LYS A 222 13.73 -13.73 13.12
C LYS A 222 14.28 -14.62 12.01
N ALA A 223 15.54 -15.01 12.11
CA ALA A 223 16.16 -15.95 11.17
C ALA A 223 15.43 -17.30 11.16
N ILE A 224 15.16 -17.86 12.34
CA ILE A 224 14.39 -19.10 12.49
C ILE A 224 12.98 -18.94 11.90
N ALA A 225 12.28 -17.85 12.25
CA ALA A 225 10.94 -17.60 11.74
C ALA A 225 10.91 -17.49 10.20
N GLY A 226 11.87 -16.78 9.62
CA GLY A 226 12.00 -16.64 8.17
C GLY A 226 12.31 -17.96 7.46
N ALA A 227 13.27 -18.74 7.97
CA ALA A 227 13.61 -20.05 7.41
C ALA A 227 12.42 -21.02 7.43
N LEU A 228 11.64 -21.05 8.52
CA LEU A 228 10.43 -21.87 8.61
C LEU A 228 9.34 -21.43 7.60
N LEU A 229 9.16 -20.13 7.41
CA LEU A 229 8.23 -19.61 6.40
C LEU A 229 8.68 -20.00 4.98
N MET A 230 9.97 -19.89 4.69
CA MET A 230 10.54 -20.32 3.40
C MET A 230 10.29 -21.82 3.15
N ASP A 231 10.58 -22.68 4.14
CA ASP A 231 10.34 -24.13 4.03
C ASP A 231 8.87 -24.46 3.78
N TYR A 232 7.95 -23.75 4.44
CA TYR A 232 6.51 -23.88 4.18
C TYR A 232 6.18 -23.56 2.71
N TYR A 233 6.70 -22.47 2.14
CA TYR A 233 6.47 -22.14 0.74
C TYR A 233 7.08 -23.15 -0.22
N PHE A 234 8.31 -23.63 0.02
CA PHE A 234 8.94 -24.64 -0.84
C PHE A 234 8.16 -25.96 -0.84
N LYS A 235 7.63 -26.37 0.31
CA LYS A 235 6.78 -27.57 0.43
C LYS A 235 5.40 -27.36 -0.22
N ALA A 236 4.80 -26.18 -0.10
CA ALA A 236 3.53 -25.86 -0.74
C ALA A 236 3.64 -25.76 -2.27
N ALA A 237 4.79 -25.32 -2.79
CA ALA A 237 5.07 -25.22 -4.21
C ALA A 237 5.44 -26.56 -4.87
N SER A 238 5.76 -27.60 -4.08
CA SER A 238 6.00 -28.95 -4.58
C SER A 238 4.66 -29.69 -4.70
N PRO A 239 4.18 -30.01 -5.92
CA PRO A 239 2.96 -30.79 -6.06
C PRO A 239 3.19 -32.14 -5.37
N LYS A 240 2.25 -32.55 -4.50
CA LYS A 240 2.20 -33.92 -4.01
C LYS A 240 2.14 -34.80 -5.26
N LEU A 241 3.19 -35.59 -5.49
CA LEU A 241 3.10 -36.74 -6.38
C LEU A 241 1.91 -37.55 -5.86
N GLU A 242 0.82 -37.57 -6.63
CA GLU A 242 -0.23 -38.55 -6.43
C GLU A 242 0.48 -39.90 -6.47
N THR A 243 0.58 -40.54 -5.31
CA THR A 243 0.91 -41.94 -5.23
C THR A 243 -0.24 -42.64 -5.94
N GLU A 244 -0.03 -42.96 -7.22
CA GLU A 244 -0.81 -43.98 -7.91
C GLU A 244 -0.70 -45.24 -7.05
N ASP A 245 -1.77 -45.50 -6.30
CA ASP A 245 -2.04 -46.78 -5.70
C ASP A 245 -2.17 -47.79 -6.85
N GLU A 246 -1.15 -48.64 -7.01
CA GLU A 246 -1.32 -50.00 -7.51
C GLU A 246 -0.84 -50.97 -6.42
N PRO A 247 -1.43 -52.17 -6.31
CA PRO A 247 -2.24 -52.87 -7.31
C PRO A 247 -3.68 -53.22 -6.89
#